data_AF-A0AAT9FNB0-F1
#
_entry.id   AF-A0AAT9FNB0-F1
#
_cell.length_a   1.000
_cell.length_b   1.000
_cell.length_c   1.000
_cell.angle_alpha   90.00
_cell.angle_beta   90.00
_cell.angle_gamma   90.00
#
_symmetry.space_group_name_H-M   'P 1'
#
loop_
_entity.id
_entity.type
_entity.pdbx_description
1 polymer ?
#
loop_
_entity_poly.entity_id
_entity_poly.type
_entity_poly.pdbx_seq_one_letter_code
_entity_poly.pdbx_strand_id
1 'polypeptide(L)'
;MCGGLRGNEDICFKARTIDCLRLSAKNMTTNEITDIQITCAPRFDAYKYERVVDLCDPGISEGGFARHMENFEDSLFLSDDLNMNFTMFFAFQRYLFKWGGESLPKDSKEHIAFDFLFLQLYDKEVPFEFAYEEYNIRWCRELKARSELAAAHVRKSFTRRAAEK
;
A
#
# COMPACT_ATOMS: atom_id res chain seq x y z
N MET A 1 -24.03 8.03 25.67
CA MET A 1 -23.51 9.00 24.69
C MET A 1 -22.69 8.22 23.68
N CYS A 2 -23.25 7.92 22.51
CA CYS A 2 -22.53 7.20 21.45
C CYS A 2 -21.84 8.24 20.55
N GLY A 3 -20.55 8.46 20.76
CA GLY A 3 -19.72 9.30 19.89
C GLY A 3 -19.52 8.61 18.55
N GLY A 4 -20.08 9.18 17.49
CA GLY A 4 -20.08 8.60 16.16
C GLY A 4 -18.72 8.64 15.49
N LEU A 5 -18.28 7.48 15.01
CA LEU A 5 -17.16 7.29 14.08
C LEU A 5 -17.59 7.83 12.69
N ARG A 6 -17.39 9.12 12.41
CA ARG A 6 -17.67 9.77 11.11
C ARG A 6 -16.42 10.37 10.46
N GLY A 7 -15.30 9.64 10.46
CA GLY A 7 -14.04 10.15 9.93
C GLY A 7 -13.80 9.86 8.44
N ASN A 8 -13.98 8.60 8.02
CA ASN A 8 -13.45 8.13 6.73
C ASN A 8 -14.45 8.08 5.58
N GLU A 9 -15.75 7.95 5.87
CA GLU A 9 -16.77 7.96 4.81
C GLU A 9 -16.73 9.30 4.04
N ASP A 10 -16.37 10.40 4.70
CA ASP A 10 -16.49 11.76 4.16
C ASP A 10 -15.44 12.10 3.09
N ILE A 11 -14.20 11.58 3.17
CA ILE A 11 -13.13 11.91 2.21
C ILE A 11 -13.40 11.26 0.85
N CYS A 12 -13.72 9.96 0.87
CA CYS A 12 -14.03 9.23 -0.34
C CYS A 12 -15.44 9.58 -0.87
N PHE A 13 -16.39 9.93 0.00
CA PHE A 13 -17.73 10.39 -0.42
C PHE A 13 -17.69 11.76 -1.10
N LYS A 14 -16.93 12.74 -0.58
CA LYS A 14 -16.75 14.05 -1.25
C LYS A 14 -16.06 13.96 -2.61
N ALA A 15 -15.31 12.89 -2.86
CA ALA A 15 -14.63 12.64 -4.13
C ALA A 15 -15.52 11.96 -5.21
N ARG A 16 -16.69 11.41 -4.85
CA ARG A 16 -17.50 10.53 -5.73
C ARG A 16 -18.32 11.23 -6.81
N THR A 17 -18.29 12.55 -6.93
CA THR A 17 -19.24 13.25 -7.82
C THR A 17 -18.83 13.28 -9.30
N ILE A 18 -17.67 12.77 -9.69
CA ILE A 18 -17.20 12.87 -11.09
C ILE A 18 -16.58 11.54 -11.56
N ASP A 19 -17.17 10.98 -12.63
CA ASP A 19 -16.61 9.98 -13.58
C ASP A 19 -16.42 8.50 -13.18
N CYS A 20 -17.49 7.82 -12.75
CA CYS A 20 -17.50 6.35 -12.66
C CYS A 20 -17.85 5.58 -13.96
N LEU A 21 -18.16 6.24 -15.09
CA LEU A 21 -18.88 5.56 -16.19
C LEU A 21 -18.13 5.28 -17.49
N ARG A 22 -16.79 5.41 -17.55
CA ARG A 22 -16.03 5.04 -18.78
C ARG A 22 -14.68 4.38 -18.53
N LEU A 23 -14.61 3.41 -17.62
CA LEU A 23 -13.50 2.43 -17.64
C LEU A 23 -13.71 1.46 -18.81
N SER A 24 -13.41 1.96 -20.02
CA SER A 24 -13.26 1.16 -21.23
C SER A 24 -12.23 0.05 -21.01
N ALA A 25 -12.41 -1.08 -21.68
CA ALA A 25 -11.61 -2.31 -21.64
C ALA A 25 -10.17 -2.16 -22.17
N LYS A 26 -9.50 -1.04 -21.86
CA LYS A 26 -8.10 -0.84 -22.17
C LYS A 26 -7.27 -1.63 -21.17
N ASN A 27 -6.42 -2.51 -21.68
CA ASN A 27 -5.42 -3.19 -20.86
C ASN A 27 -4.55 -2.14 -20.14
N MET A 28 -4.49 -2.24 -18.82
CA MET A 28 -3.66 -1.38 -17.99
C MET A 28 -2.19 -1.71 -18.22
N THR A 29 -1.36 -0.69 -18.42
CA THR A 29 0.08 -0.85 -18.59
C THR A 29 0.75 -1.17 -17.25
N THR A 30 1.93 -1.79 -17.29
CA THR A 30 2.73 -2.08 -16.09
C THR A 30 3.06 -0.82 -15.29
N ASN A 31 3.27 0.31 -15.96
CA ASN A 31 3.55 1.59 -15.31
C ASN A 31 2.33 2.13 -14.55
N GLU A 32 1.12 2.01 -15.11
CA GLU A 32 -0.10 2.40 -14.42
C GLU A 32 -0.38 1.51 -13.20
N ILE A 33 -0.11 0.21 -13.30
CA ILE A 33 -0.22 -0.71 -12.16
C ILE A 33 0.76 -0.31 -11.06
N THR A 34 2.00 -0.03 -11.45
CA THR A 34 3.05 0.41 -10.52
C THR A 34 2.68 1.72 -9.84
N ASP A 35 2.15 2.72 -10.56
CA ASP A 35 1.69 3.99 -9.99
C ASP A 35 0.53 3.79 -9.00
N ILE A 36 -0.40 2.88 -9.29
CA ILE A 36 -1.47 2.49 -8.36
C ILE A 36 -0.88 1.89 -7.08
N GLN A 37 0.06 0.95 -7.17
CA GLN A 37 0.70 0.34 -6.00
C GLN A 37 1.48 1.37 -5.17
N ILE A 38 2.32 2.18 -5.84
CA ILE A 38 3.13 3.25 -5.22
C ILE A 38 2.25 4.28 -4.54
N THR A 39 1.08 4.62 -5.10
CA THR A 39 0.16 5.59 -4.50
C THR A 39 -0.72 4.97 -3.41
N CYS A 40 -0.95 3.66 -3.46
CA CYS A 40 -1.77 2.95 -2.47
C CYS A 40 -1.10 2.90 -1.09
N ALA A 41 0.20 2.63 -1.05
CA ALA A 41 0.96 2.49 0.21
C ALA A 41 0.99 3.78 1.07
N PRO A 42 1.33 4.98 0.53
CA PRO A 42 1.41 6.21 1.31
C PRO A 42 0.06 6.82 1.67
N ARG A 43 -1.07 6.14 1.41
CA ARG A 43 -2.35 6.48 2.06
C ARG A 43 -2.24 6.39 3.59
N PHE A 44 -1.39 5.50 4.09
CA PHE A 44 -1.05 5.37 5.50
C PHE A 44 0.23 6.17 5.80
N ASP A 45 0.13 7.13 6.71
CA ASP A 45 1.25 7.91 7.23
C ASP A 45 2.01 7.08 8.26
N ALA A 46 2.87 6.20 7.77
CA ALA A 46 3.63 5.29 8.60
C ALA A 46 4.61 6.01 9.54
N TYR A 47 5.16 7.16 9.14
CA TYR A 47 5.98 7.97 10.03
C TYR A 47 5.18 8.49 11.23
N LYS A 48 3.92 8.87 11.02
CA LYS A 48 3.03 9.28 12.11
C LYS A 48 2.72 8.11 13.03
N TYR A 49 2.45 6.93 12.48
CA TYR A 49 2.23 5.73 13.27
C TYR A 49 3.46 5.37 14.11
N GLU A 50 4.65 5.29 13.51
CA GLU A 50 5.91 4.99 14.22
C GLU A 50 6.16 5.89 15.44
N ARG A 51 5.89 7.21 15.31
CA ARG A 51 6.02 8.16 16.42
C ARG A 51 5.04 7.90 17.56
N VAL A 52 3.87 7.32 17.28
CA VAL A 52 2.82 7.04 18.28
C VAL A 52 3.10 5.74 19.03
N VAL A 53 3.54 4.70 18.31
CA VAL A 53 3.85 3.39 18.89
C VAL A 53 5.29 3.26 19.39
N ASP A 54 6.05 4.37 19.35
CA ASP A 54 7.45 4.46 19.80
C ASP A 54 8.34 3.37 19.18
N LEU A 55 8.13 3.10 17.89
CA LEU A 55 8.92 2.11 17.14
C LEU A 55 10.36 2.58 16.90
N CYS A 56 10.63 3.87 17.14
CA CYS A 56 11.97 4.43 17.05
C CYS A 56 12.73 4.19 18.35
N ASP A 57 13.74 3.33 18.29
CA ASP A 57 14.78 3.28 19.31
C ASP A 57 15.52 4.64 19.30
N PRO A 58 15.60 5.38 20.43
CA PRO A 58 16.19 6.73 20.46
C PRO A 58 17.67 6.79 20.03
N GLY A 59 18.33 5.64 19.86
CA GLY A 59 19.69 5.55 19.33
C GLY A 59 19.82 5.38 17.81
N ILE A 60 18.74 5.18 17.05
CA ILE A 60 18.81 4.85 15.62
C ILE A 60 17.92 5.80 14.81
N SER A 61 18.55 6.81 14.22
CA SER A 61 17.88 7.91 13.51
C SER A 61 17.11 7.51 12.25
N GLU A 62 17.34 6.32 11.68
CA GLU A 62 16.82 5.97 10.34
C GLU A 62 16.38 4.49 10.21
N GLY A 63 16.25 3.74 11.31
CA GLY A 63 16.20 2.27 11.29
C GLY A 63 14.86 1.59 11.65
N GLY A 64 13.78 2.33 11.89
CA GLY A 64 12.48 1.74 12.27
C GLY A 64 11.95 0.77 11.21
N PHE A 65 11.72 1.28 9.99
CA PHE A 65 11.16 0.49 8.89
C PHE A 65 11.99 -0.72 8.45
N ALA A 66 13.32 -0.64 8.49
CA ALA A 66 14.19 -1.74 8.04
C ALA A 66 13.94 -3.01 8.87
N ARG A 67 13.83 -2.86 10.20
CA ARG A 67 13.54 -3.96 11.13
C ARG A 67 12.19 -4.63 10.86
N HIS A 68 11.22 -3.87 10.37
CA HIS A 68 9.89 -4.40 10.07
C HIS A 68 9.82 -5.11 8.71
N MET A 69 10.76 -4.83 7.82
CA MET A 69 10.88 -5.58 6.57
C MET A 69 11.62 -6.90 6.81
N GLU A 70 12.64 -6.92 7.68
CA GLU A 70 13.44 -8.13 7.96
C GLU A 70 12.57 -9.37 8.19
N ASN A 71 12.78 -10.40 7.35
CA ASN A 71 12.10 -11.71 7.35
C ASN A 71 10.66 -11.71 6.82
N PHE A 72 10.05 -10.56 6.52
CA PHE A 72 8.73 -10.54 5.91
C PHE A 72 8.79 -11.09 4.48
N GLU A 73 9.79 -10.73 3.69
CA GLU A 73 9.96 -11.19 2.31
C GLU A 73 10.17 -12.71 2.18
N ASP A 74 10.60 -13.37 3.26
CA ASP A 74 10.77 -14.82 3.32
C ASP A 74 9.50 -15.56 3.76
N SER A 75 8.73 -14.97 4.68
CA SER A 75 7.58 -15.63 5.30
C SER A 75 6.23 -15.25 4.69
N LEU A 76 6.11 -14.02 4.18
CA LEU A 76 4.87 -13.39 3.74
C LEU A 76 3.74 -13.49 4.79
N PHE A 77 4.10 -13.47 6.07
CA PHE A 77 3.15 -13.57 7.17
C PHE A 77 2.64 -12.19 7.56
N LEU A 78 1.32 -11.99 7.50
CA LEU A 78 0.69 -10.74 7.95
C LEU A 78 0.64 -10.68 9.48
N SER A 79 0.89 -9.49 10.02
CA SER A 79 0.62 -9.19 11.43
C SER A 79 -0.89 -9.19 11.69
N ASP A 80 -1.30 -9.57 12.90
CA ASP A 80 -2.67 -9.38 13.39
C ASP A 80 -3.01 -7.88 13.54
N ASP A 81 -1.99 -7.02 13.70
CA ASP A 81 -2.16 -5.57 13.66
C ASP A 81 -2.15 -5.06 12.21
N LEU A 82 -3.31 -4.62 11.73
CA LEU A 82 -3.48 -4.04 10.41
C LEU A 82 -2.60 -2.80 10.18
N ASN A 83 -2.34 -1.99 11.21
CA ASN A 83 -1.47 -0.81 11.08
C ASN A 83 -0.02 -1.22 10.83
N MET A 84 0.41 -2.34 11.41
CA MET A 84 1.73 -2.90 11.13
C MET A 84 1.82 -3.38 9.67
N ASN A 85 0.76 -3.99 9.13
CA ASN A 85 0.74 -4.38 7.72
C ASN A 85 0.82 -3.17 6.77
N PHE A 86 0.09 -2.09 7.06
CA PHE A 86 0.22 -0.84 6.31
C PHE A 86 1.61 -0.20 6.45
N THR A 87 2.20 -0.28 7.64
CA THR A 87 3.56 0.21 7.92
C THR A 87 4.59 -0.56 7.08
N MET A 88 4.50 -1.90 7.03
CA MET A 88 5.35 -2.72 6.17
C MET A 88 5.15 -2.36 4.69
N PHE A 89 3.91 -2.15 4.25
CA PHE A 89 3.63 -1.78 2.86
C PHE A 89 4.25 -0.42 2.48
N PHE A 90 4.16 0.54 3.40
CA PHE A 90 4.84 1.82 3.26
C PHE A 90 6.37 1.67 3.24
N ALA A 91 6.94 0.85 4.12
CA ALA A 91 8.37 0.59 4.19
C ALA A 91 8.91 0.03 2.86
N PHE A 92 8.28 -1.01 2.32
CA PHE A 92 8.64 -1.58 1.02
C PHE A 92 8.47 -0.56 -0.11
N GLN A 93 7.44 0.29 -0.08
CA GLN A 93 7.30 1.38 -1.05
C GLN A 93 8.51 2.33 -0.98
N ARG A 94 8.96 2.71 0.20
CA ARG A 94 10.10 3.62 0.32
C ARG A 94 11.40 2.95 -0.09
N TYR A 95 11.62 1.71 0.31
CA TYR A 95 12.81 0.96 -0.06
C TYR A 95 12.92 0.77 -1.58
N LEU A 96 11.88 0.23 -2.22
CA LEU A 96 11.89 -0.11 -3.65
C LEU A 96 11.89 1.11 -4.59
N PHE A 97 11.55 2.30 -4.10
CA PHE A 97 11.37 3.48 -4.97
C PHE A 97 12.13 4.72 -4.52
N LYS A 98 12.82 4.71 -3.37
CA LYS A 98 13.56 5.87 -2.84
C LYS A 98 14.84 5.58 -2.05
N TRP A 99 15.01 4.38 -1.47
CA TRP A 99 16.05 4.11 -0.47
C TRP A 99 16.99 2.94 -0.80
N GLY A 100 17.33 2.76 -2.07
CA GLY A 100 18.34 1.81 -2.52
C GLY A 100 17.82 0.50 -3.10
N GLY A 101 16.51 0.24 -3.02
CA GLY A 101 15.86 -0.92 -3.64
C GLY A 101 15.45 -0.73 -5.11
N GLU A 102 15.70 0.42 -5.72
CA GLU A 102 15.19 0.78 -7.06
C GLU A 102 15.78 -0.05 -8.20
N SER A 103 16.98 -0.59 -7.97
CA SER A 103 17.69 -1.44 -8.94
C SER A 103 17.35 -2.92 -8.80
N LEU A 104 16.55 -3.31 -7.80
CA LEU A 104 16.17 -4.69 -7.60
C LEU A 104 15.30 -5.19 -8.78
N PRO A 105 15.51 -6.43 -9.23
CA PRO A 105 14.74 -6.99 -10.32
C PRO A 105 13.28 -7.24 -9.89
N LYS A 106 12.34 -7.19 -10.82
CA LYS A 106 10.89 -7.31 -10.52
C LYS A 106 10.45 -8.65 -9.93
N ASP A 107 11.32 -9.65 -9.97
CA ASP A 107 11.14 -10.98 -9.38
C ASP A 107 11.91 -11.15 -8.06
N SER A 108 12.53 -10.08 -7.53
CA SER A 108 13.13 -10.09 -6.19
C SER A 108 12.07 -10.35 -5.10
N LYS A 109 12.53 -10.86 -3.95
CA LYS A 109 11.63 -11.18 -2.83
C LYS A 109 10.90 -9.93 -2.32
N GLU A 110 11.55 -8.78 -2.35
CA GLU A 110 11.01 -7.50 -1.91
C GLU A 110 9.90 -7.01 -2.85
N HIS A 111 10.07 -7.15 -4.17
CA HIS A 111 9.00 -6.87 -5.11
C HIS A 111 7.81 -7.83 -4.95
N ILE A 112 8.08 -9.11 -4.66
CA ILE A 112 7.03 -10.10 -4.35
C ILE A 112 6.29 -9.73 -3.06
N ALA A 113 7.00 -9.35 -2.00
CA ALA A 113 6.43 -8.91 -0.73
C ALA A 113 5.56 -7.65 -0.91
N PHE A 114 6.04 -6.69 -1.69
CA PHE A 114 5.30 -5.47 -2.01
C PHE A 114 4.01 -5.76 -2.80
N ASP A 115 4.08 -6.63 -3.82
CA ASP A 115 2.92 -7.08 -4.57
C ASP A 115 1.92 -7.82 -3.66
N PHE A 116 2.41 -8.67 -2.76
CA PHE A 116 1.59 -9.40 -1.79
C PHE A 116 0.86 -8.43 -0.86
N LEU A 117 1.57 -7.49 -0.22
CA LEU A 117 0.98 -6.48 0.66
C LEU A 117 -0.06 -5.62 -0.07
N PHE A 118 0.20 -5.25 -1.33
CA PHE A 118 -0.80 -4.55 -2.14
C PHE A 118 -2.09 -5.37 -2.27
N LEU A 119 -2.02 -6.66 -2.59
CA LEU A 119 -3.19 -7.53 -2.70
C LEU A 119 -3.99 -7.65 -1.39
N GLN A 120 -3.34 -7.51 -0.24
CA GLN A 120 -3.99 -7.60 1.07
C GLN A 120 -4.61 -6.27 1.53
N LEU A 121 -4.09 -5.14 1.05
CA LEU A 121 -4.38 -3.82 1.63
C LEU A 121 -5.06 -2.83 0.68
N TYR A 122 -5.12 -3.09 -0.63
CA TYR A 122 -5.64 -2.12 -1.60
C TYR A 122 -7.12 -1.75 -1.39
N ASP A 123 -7.94 -2.69 -0.93
CA ASP A 123 -9.36 -2.51 -0.67
C ASP A 123 -9.65 -2.03 0.77
N LYS A 124 -8.64 -2.08 1.64
CA LYS A 124 -8.77 -1.72 3.05
C LYS A 124 -8.78 -0.21 3.26
N GLU A 125 -9.56 0.20 4.24
CA GLU A 125 -9.59 1.57 4.72
C GLU A 125 -8.40 1.82 5.64
N VAL A 126 -7.77 2.98 5.46
CA VAL A 126 -6.71 3.44 6.33
C VAL A 126 -7.35 4.12 7.55
N PRO A 127 -6.93 3.80 8.78
CA PRO A 127 -7.42 4.48 9.98
C PRO A 127 -7.22 6.00 9.89
N PHE A 128 -8.25 6.75 10.25
CA PHE A 128 -8.31 8.20 10.05
C PHE A 128 -7.14 8.93 10.74
N GLU A 129 -6.76 8.47 11.92
CA GLU A 129 -5.66 9.01 12.70
C GLU A 129 -4.30 8.87 12.00
N PHE A 130 -4.14 7.93 11.07
CA PHE A 130 -2.92 7.69 10.30
C PHE A 130 -3.13 7.91 8.79
N ALA A 131 -4.25 8.50 8.38
CA ALA A 131 -4.50 8.78 6.97
C ALA A 131 -3.66 9.97 6.50
N TYR A 132 -2.87 9.80 5.44
CA TYR A 132 -2.24 10.91 4.74
C TYR A 132 -3.24 11.52 3.75
N GLU A 133 -3.70 12.73 4.04
CA GLU A 133 -4.85 13.36 3.37
C GLU A 133 -4.68 13.42 1.84
N GLU A 134 -3.56 13.96 1.35
CA GLU A 134 -3.31 14.16 -0.08
C GLU A 134 -3.35 12.83 -0.88
N TYR A 135 -2.69 11.79 -0.36
CA TYR A 135 -2.66 10.47 -0.98
C TYR A 135 -4.02 9.78 -0.92
N ASN A 136 -4.79 9.95 0.16
CA ASN A 136 -6.15 9.42 0.23
C ASN A 136 -7.10 10.13 -0.74
N ILE A 137 -6.98 11.44 -0.90
CA ILE A 137 -7.77 12.20 -1.89
C ILE A 137 -7.44 11.72 -3.30
N ARG A 138 -6.15 11.64 -3.66
CA ARG A 138 -5.72 11.14 -4.99
C ARG A 138 -6.20 9.71 -5.22
N TRP A 139 -6.03 8.83 -4.22
CA TRP A 139 -6.51 7.47 -4.29
C TRP A 139 -8.01 7.39 -4.56
N CYS A 140 -8.82 8.08 -3.75
CA CYS A 140 -10.27 8.07 -3.88
C CYS A 140 -10.76 8.64 -5.22
N ARG A 141 -10.13 9.70 -5.73
CA ARG A 141 -10.54 10.37 -6.97
C ARG A 141 -10.12 9.63 -8.23
N GLU A 142 -8.90 9.13 -8.28
CA GLU A 142 -8.26 8.74 -9.55
C GLU A 142 -8.03 7.23 -9.67
N LEU A 143 -7.68 6.57 -8.56
CA LEU A 143 -7.04 5.26 -8.60
C LEU A 143 -7.92 4.15 -8.02
N LYS A 144 -8.76 4.43 -7.01
CA LYS A 144 -9.56 3.44 -6.30
C LYS A 144 -10.47 2.64 -7.24
N ALA A 145 -11.12 3.30 -8.20
CA ALA A 145 -11.97 2.64 -9.19
C ALA A 145 -11.20 1.66 -10.10
N ARG A 146 -9.89 1.88 -10.28
CA ARG A 146 -9.00 1.06 -11.13
C ARG A 146 -8.19 0.05 -10.31
N SER A 147 -8.20 0.14 -8.99
CA SER A 147 -7.38 -0.68 -8.10
C SER A 147 -7.65 -2.19 -8.25
N GLU A 148 -8.89 -2.59 -8.51
CA GLU A 148 -9.23 -3.99 -8.77
C GLU A 148 -8.58 -4.54 -10.05
N LEU A 149 -8.48 -3.71 -11.10
CA LEU A 149 -7.82 -4.12 -12.34
C LEU A 149 -6.31 -4.31 -12.12
N ALA A 150 -5.70 -3.45 -11.30
CA ALA A 150 -4.30 -3.61 -10.89
C ALA A 150 -4.13 -4.87 -10.04
N ALA A 151 -4.99 -5.12 -9.05
CA ALA A 151 -4.97 -6.31 -8.22
C ALA A 151 -5.14 -7.59 -9.06
N ALA A 152 -6.05 -7.60 -10.03
CA ALA A 152 -6.22 -8.72 -10.96
C ALA A 152 -4.96 -8.99 -11.80
N HIS A 153 -4.23 -7.94 -12.22
CA HIS A 153 -2.96 -8.12 -12.91
C HIS A 153 -1.89 -8.73 -12.00
N VAL A 154 -1.77 -8.22 -10.77
CA VAL A 154 -0.82 -8.74 -9.79
C VAL A 154 -1.13 -10.22 -9.45
N ARG A 155 -2.39 -10.59 -9.23
CA ARG A 155 -2.78 -12.01 -9.02
C ARG A 155 -2.32 -12.91 -10.18
N LYS A 156 -2.48 -12.47 -11.42
CA LYS A 156 -2.01 -13.22 -12.61
C LYS A 156 -0.50 -13.41 -12.63
N SER A 157 0.27 -12.43 -12.16
CA SER A 157 1.74 -12.55 -12.10
C SER A 157 2.17 -13.64 -11.12
N PHE A 158 1.49 -13.77 -9.97
CA PHE A 158 1.72 -14.87 -9.01
C PHE A 158 1.40 -16.24 -9.60
N THR A 159 0.26 -16.39 -10.28
CA THR A 159 -0.11 -17.68 -10.90
C THR A 159 0.92 -18.12 -11.93
N ARG A 160 1.44 -17.20 -12.76
CA ARG A 160 2.49 -17.52 -13.73
C ARG A 160 3.78 -17.98 -13.05
N ARG A 161 4.24 -17.25 -12.03
CA ARG A 161 5.45 -17.60 -11.24
C ARG A 161 5.32 -18.98 -10.58
N ALA A 162 4.11 -19.36 -10.15
CA ALA A 162 3.85 -20.67 -9.54
C ALA A 162 3.88 -21.81 -10.57
N ALA A 163 3.54 -21.55 -11.84
CA ALA A 163 3.57 -22.55 -12.91
C ALA A 163 4.97 -22.80 -13.48
N GLU A 164 5.91 -21.89 -13.25
CA GLU A 164 7.30 -21.97 -13.71
C GLU A 164 8.22 -22.73 -12.71
N LYS A 165 7.69 -23.14 -11.56
CA LYS A 165 8.38 -23.92 -10.52
C LYS A 165 7.93 -25.36 -10.53
#